data_AF-A0AB37LY23-F1
#
_entry.id   AF-A0AB37LY23-F1
#
_cell.length_a   1.000
_cell.length_b   1.000
_cell.length_c   1.000
_cell.angle_alpha   90.00
_cell.angle_beta   90.00
_cell.angle_gamma   90.00
#
_symmetry.space_group_name_H-M   'P 1'
#
loop_
_entity.id
_entity.type
_entity.pdbx_description
1 polymer ?
#
loop_
_entity_poly.entity_id
_entity_poly.type
_entity_poly.pdbx_seq_one_letter_code
_entity_poly.pdbx_strand_id
1 'polypeptide(L)'
;PRAGEAAPPDPAAAVKGLRFPLLKNPEDLTGRQASALEGLRRTGSALWRAYLLKEGLRAVFRAGPGEAADELDGWLAWACRSRIPRFVELSRKVRRKRRGILRSIELGVSNARVEAVNNKIKVAIRQGYGFRNIDNLIALVMLRCSDLKPALPGREA
;
A
#
# COMPACT_ATOMS: atom_id res chain seq x y z
N PRO A 1 6.29 -38.77 2.93
CA PRO A 1 7.43 -39.09 2.03
C PRO A 1 7.69 -40.60 2.01
N ARG A 2 7.92 -41.18 0.83
CA ARG A 2 8.41 -42.57 0.73
C ARG A 2 9.86 -42.64 1.25
N ALA A 3 10.30 -43.80 1.71
CA ALA A 3 11.67 -43.99 2.17
C ALA A 3 12.67 -43.58 1.07
N GLY A 4 13.48 -42.56 1.32
CA GLY A 4 14.47 -42.00 0.37
C GLY A 4 14.13 -40.62 -0.21
N GLU A 5 12.93 -40.10 0.02
CA GLU A 5 12.56 -38.75 -0.44
C GLU A 5 12.98 -37.70 0.60
N ALA A 6 13.91 -36.82 0.24
CA ALA A 6 14.29 -35.67 1.07
C ALA A 6 13.03 -34.89 1.45
N ALA A 7 12.88 -34.62 2.74
CA ALA A 7 11.74 -33.86 3.24
C ALA A 7 11.67 -32.51 2.49
N PRO A 8 10.47 -32.07 2.04
CA PRO A 8 10.34 -30.78 1.40
C PRO A 8 10.93 -29.70 2.32
N PRO A 9 11.72 -28.76 1.79
CA PRO A 9 12.39 -27.76 2.61
C PRO A 9 11.38 -26.99 3.44
N ASP A 10 11.75 -26.71 4.70
CA ASP A 10 10.88 -25.98 5.62
C ASP A 10 10.46 -24.63 5.00
N PRO A 11 9.15 -24.40 4.79
CA PRO A 11 8.66 -23.16 4.20
C PRO A 11 9.03 -21.92 5.04
N ALA A 12 9.23 -22.05 6.35
CA ALA A 12 9.66 -20.94 7.19
C ALA A 12 11.14 -20.57 6.94
N ALA A 13 12.01 -21.58 6.82
CA ALA A 13 13.41 -21.38 6.44
C ALA A 13 13.54 -20.71 5.07
N ALA A 14 12.67 -21.04 4.11
CA ALA A 14 12.66 -20.44 2.77
C ALA A 14 12.29 -18.95 2.74
N VAL A 15 11.58 -18.45 3.77
CA VAL A 15 11.13 -17.05 3.86
C VAL A 15 11.99 -16.21 4.82
N LYS A 16 12.85 -16.85 5.61
CA LYS A 16 13.72 -16.19 6.58
C LYS A 16 14.64 -15.18 5.90
N GLY A 17 14.64 -13.93 6.40
CA GLY A 17 15.46 -12.84 5.86
C GLY A 17 14.88 -12.13 4.64
N LEU A 18 13.76 -12.60 4.06
CA LEU A 18 13.16 -11.99 2.86
C LEU A 18 12.21 -10.81 3.15
N ARG A 19 11.92 -10.51 4.43
CA ARG A 19 11.02 -9.41 4.82
C ARG A 19 11.40 -8.07 4.19
N PHE A 20 12.65 -7.63 4.38
CA PHE A 20 13.08 -6.33 3.86
C PHE A 20 13.28 -6.31 2.34
N PRO A 21 13.89 -7.33 1.72
CA PRO A 21 13.95 -7.41 0.26
C PRO A 21 12.58 -7.29 -0.42
N LEU A 22 11.54 -7.93 0.12
CA LEU A 22 10.19 -7.87 -0.45
C LEU A 22 9.50 -6.51 -0.28
N LEU A 23 9.80 -5.79 0.81
CA LEU A 23 9.14 -4.53 1.16
C LEU A 23 9.77 -3.32 0.45
N LYS A 24 11.09 -3.33 0.27
CA LYS A 24 11.81 -2.21 -0.35
C LYS A 24 11.50 -2.09 -1.85
N ASN A 25 11.82 -0.91 -2.37
CA ASN A 25 11.90 -0.69 -3.80
C ASN A 25 13.11 -1.46 -4.37
N PRO A 26 13.01 -2.05 -5.58
CA PRO A 26 14.13 -2.70 -6.26
C PRO A 26 15.40 -1.84 -6.34
N GLU A 27 15.24 -0.54 -6.59
CA GLU A 27 16.36 0.42 -6.64
C GLU A 27 17.02 0.71 -5.28
N ASP A 28 16.35 0.40 -4.17
CA ASP A 28 16.83 0.66 -2.79
C ASP A 28 17.39 -0.61 -2.11
N LEU A 29 17.54 -1.69 -2.87
CA LEU A 29 18.03 -2.97 -2.37
C LEU A 29 19.56 -2.93 -2.21
N THR A 30 20.04 -3.45 -1.09
CA THR A 30 21.47 -3.75 -0.96
C THR A 30 21.83 -4.98 -1.80
N GLY A 31 23.09 -5.14 -2.19
CA GLY A 31 23.53 -6.32 -2.96
C GLY A 31 23.14 -7.65 -2.30
N ARG A 32 23.24 -7.75 -0.97
CA ARG A 32 22.78 -8.94 -0.22
C ARG A 32 21.26 -9.16 -0.34
N GLN A 33 20.47 -8.09 -0.33
CA GLN A 33 19.01 -8.17 -0.46
C GLN A 33 18.60 -8.57 -1.88
N ALA A 34 19.28 -8.04 -2.90
CA ALA A 34 19.08 -8.42 -4.29
C ALA A 34 19.39 -9.91 -4.52
N SER A 35 20.52 -10.41 -4.01
CA SER A 35 20.88 -11.83 -4.10
C SER A 35 19.85 -12.74 -3.42
N ALA A 36 19.27 -12.31 -2.29
CA ALA A 36 18.23 -13.06 -1.61
C ALA A 36 16.93 -13.13 -2.45
N LEU A 37 16.54 -12.04 -3.10
CA LEU A 37 15.40 -12.03 -4.04
C LEU A 37 15.66 -12.89 -5.28
N GLU A 38 16.89 -12.91 -5.80
CA GLU A 38 17.24 -13.78 -6.92
C GLU A 38 17.20 -15.26 -6.51
N GLY A 39 17.56 -15.58 -5.27
CA GLY A 39 17.32 -16.90 -4.68
C GLY A 39 15.83 -17.24 -4.67
N LEU A 40 14.98 -16.31 -4.23
CA LEU A 40 13.52 -16.49 -4.25
C LEU A 40 12.97 -16.69 -5.66
N ARG A 41 13.47 -15.93 -6.65
CA ARG A 41 13.08 -16.06 -8.06
C ARG A 41 13.32 -17.48 -8.58
N ARG A 42 14.48 -18.07 -8.28
CA ARG A 42 14.84 -19.43 -8.69
C ARG A 42 13.92 -20.51 -8.12
N THR A 43 13.27 -20.26 -6.98
CA THR A 43 12.30 -21.21 -6.40
C THR A 43 10.98 -21.28 -7.17
N GLY A 44 10.65 -20.27 -8.00
CA GLY A 44 9.36 -20.22 -8.71
C GLY A 44 8.12 -20.17 -7.79
N SER A 45 8.31 -19.80 -6.52
CA SER A 45 7.28 -19.93 -5.48
C SER A 45 6.09 -18.99 -5.68
N ALA A 46 4.98 -19.27 -4.98
CA ALA A 46 3.84 -18.36 -4.90
C ALA A 46 4.23 -16.98 -4.34
N LEU A 47 5.24 -16.92 -3.48
CA LEU A 47 5.77 -15.68 -2.92
C LEU A 47 6.48 -14.83 -3.98
N TRP A 48 7.23 -15.45 -4.90
CA TRP A 48 7.81 -14.74 -6.04
C TRP A 48 6.73 -14.15 -6.95
N ARG A 49 5.67 -14.92 -7.26
CA ARG A 49 4.54 -14.42 -8.05
C ARG A 49 3.83 -13.25 -7.34
N ALA A 50 3.63 -13.34 -6.03
CA ALA A 50 3.08 -12.25 -5.23
C ALA A 50 3.97 -10.99 -5.28
N TYR A 51 5.29 -11.15 -5.21
CA TYR A 51 6.25 -10.06 -5.35
C TYR A 51 6.13 -9.37 -6.71
N LEU A 52 6.09 -10.14 -7.80
CA LEU A 52 5.92 -9.57 -9.13
C LEU A 52 4.57 -8.86 -9.31
N LEU A 53 3.48 -9.36 -8.73
CA LEU A 53 2.20 -8.67 -8.73
C LEU A 53 2.27 -7.34 -7.96
N LYS A 54 3.03 -7.27 -6.86
CA LYS A 54 3.26 -6.01 -6.14
C LYS A 54 4.08 -5.03 -6.98
N GLU A 55 5.16 -5.48 -7.62
CA GLU A 55 5.98 -4.62 -8.49
C GLU A 55 5.23 -4.19 -9.75
N GLY A 56 4.41 -5.07 -10.34
CA GLY A 56 3.55 -4.71 -11.47
C GLY A 56 2.54 -3.61 -11.10
N LEU A 57 1.93 -3.68 -9.91
CA LEU A 57 1.04 -2.60 -9.46
C LEU A 57 1.80 -1.29 -9.25
N ARG A 58 3.05 -1.37 -8.76
CA ARG A 58 3.92 -0.20 -8.62
C ARG A 58 4.28 0.42 -9.97
N ALA A 59 4.51 -0.40 -11.00
CA ALA A 59 4.75 0.06 -12.35
C ALA A 59 3.55 0.85 -12.90
N VAL A 60 2.31 0.39 -12.67
CA VAL A 60 1.09 1.14 -13.03
C VAL A 60 1.10 2.57 -12.47
N PHE A 61 1.44 2.74 -11.20
CA PHE A 61 1.49 4.07 -10.57
C PHE A 61 2.68 4.93 -10.99
N ARG A 62 3.66 4.35 -11.68
CA ARG A 62 4.83 5.06 -12.26
C ARG A 62 4.67 5.33 -13.75
N ALA A 63 3.70 4.70 -14.41
CA ALA A 63 3.42 4.89 -15.82
C ALA A 63 2.95 6.32 -16.09
N GLY A 64 3.22 6.82 -17.29
CA GLY A 64 2.68 8.09 -17.74
C GLY A 64 1.15 8.02 -17.92
N PRO A 65 0.44 9.17 -17.95
CA PRO A 65 -1.02 9.20 -18.11
C PRO A 65 -1.53 8.45 -19.36
N GLY A 66 -0.73 8.43 -20.44
CA GLY A 66 -1.07 7.73 -21.68
C GLY A 66 -0.95 6.20 -21.62
N GLU A 67 -0.13 5.67 -20.72
CA GLU A 67 0.18 4.23 -20.63
C GLU A 67 -0.51 3.55 -19.44
N ALA A 68 -0.88 4.34 -18.42
CA ALA A 68 -1.41 3.85 -17.15
C ALA A 68 -2.66 2.97 -17.29
N ALA A 69 -3.50 3.23 -18.30
CA ALA A 69 -4.71 2.45 -18.56
C ALA A 69 -4.36 1.02 -19.01
N ASP A 70 -3.46 0.89 -19.97
CA ASP A 70 -3.05 -0.39 -20.54
C ASP A 70 -2.24 -1.22 -19.53
N GLU A 71 -1.32 -0.57 -18.80
CA GLU A 71 -0.58 -1.18 -17.70
C GLU A 71 -1.53 -1.71 -16.61
N LEU A 72 -2.53 -0.92 -16.24
CA LEU A 72 -3.52 -1.33 -15.23
C LEU A 72 -4.37 -2.50 -15.72
N ASP A 73 -4.78 -2.51 -16.99
CA ASP A 73 -5.59 -3.58 -17.55
C ASP A 73 -4.78 -4.88 -17.69
N GLY A 74 -3.51 -4.80 -18.08
CA GLY A 74 -2.57 -5.92 -18.07
C GLY A 74 -2.36 -6.48 -16.67
N TRP A 75 -2.13 -5.61 -15.69
CA TRP A 75 -2.00 -6.01 -14.29
C TRP A 75 -3.28 -6.68 -13.76
N LEU A 76 -4.45 -6.11 -14.05
CA LEU A 76 -5.75 -6.66 -13.64
C LEU A 76 -6.00 -8.04 -14.23
N ALA A 77 -5.64 -8.25 -15.50
CA ALA A 77 -5.77 -9.51 -16.19
C ALA A 77 -4.87 -10.59 -15.55
N TRP A 78 -3.67 -10.22 -15.11
CA TRP A 78 -2.78 -11.13 -14.41
C TRP A 78 -3.25 -11.43 -12.98
N ALA A 79 -3.55 -10.38 -12.21
CA ALA A 79 -3.90 -10.48 -10.79
C ALA A 79 -5.14 -11.35 -10.56
N CYS A 80 -6.15 -11.26 -11.42
CA CYS A 80 -7.39 -12.04 -11.28
C CYS A 80 -7.19 -13.56 -11.54
N ARG A 81 -6.15 -13.94 -12.29
CA ARG A 81 -5.81 -15.34 -12.62
C ARG A 81 -4.64 -15.89 -11.81
N SER A 82 -4.10 -15.11 -10.89
CA SER A 82 -2.89 -15.44 -10.11
C SER A 82 -3.01 -16.68 -9.21
N ARG A 83 -4.23 -17.12 -8.90
CA ARG A 83 -4.55 -18.15 -7.88
C ARG A 83 -4.05 -17.77 -6.48
N ILE A 84 -3.84 -16.47 -6.21
CA ILE A 84 -3.50 -15.96 -4.88
C ILE A 84 -4.72 -15.20 -4.35
N PRO A 85 -5.50 -15.74 -3.39
CA PRO A 85 -6.80 -15.17 -3.01
C PRO A 85 -6.77 -13.69 -2.67
N ARG A 86 -5.72 -13.24 -1.96
CA ARG A 86 -5.54 -11.82 -1.61
C ARG A 86 -5.36 -10.90 -2.83
N PHE A 87 -4.63 -11.35 -3.86
CA PHE A 87 -4.49 -10.56 -5.09
C PHE A 87 -5.74 -10.63 -5.97
N VAL A 88 -6.46 -11.75 -5.97
CA VAL A 88 -7.76 -11.86 -6.65
C VAL A 88 -8.76 -10.86 -6.02
N GLU A 89 -8.85 -10.81 -4.69
CA GLU A 89 -9.64 -9.82 -3.96
C GLU A 89 -9.20 -8.38 -4.28
N LEU A 90 -7.89 -8.13 -4.28
CA LEU A 90 -7.33 -6.82 -4.62
C LEU A 90 -7.70 -6.41 -6.04
N SER A 91 -7.60 -7.31 -7.02
CA SER A 91 -7.95 -7.04 -8.42
C SER A 91 -9.41 -6.57 -8.55
N ARG A 92 -10.33 -7.15 -7.78
CA ARG A 92 -11.75 -6.74 -7.75
C ARG A 92 -11.91 -5.33 -7.18
N LYS A 93 -11.18 -5.01 -6.10
CA LYS A 93 -11.19 -3.66 -5.48
C LYS A 93 -10.61 -2.62 -6.44
N VAL A 94 -9.48 -2.92 -7.05
CA VAL A 94 -8.79 -2.06 -8.03
C VAL A 94 -9.70 -1.81 -9.23
N ARG A 95 -10.35 -2.86 -9.78
CA ARG A 95 -11.30 -2.71 -10.89
C ARG A 95 -12.46 -1.75 -10.56
N ARG A 96 -13.04 -1.85 -9.36
CA ARG A 96 -14.09 -0.91 -8.89
C ARG A 96 -13.59 0.52 -8.75
N LYS A 97 -12.28 0.72 -8.53
CA LYS A 97 -11.66 2.04 -8.34
C LYS A 97 -10.85 2.51 -9.56
N ARG A 98 -10.91 1.80 -10.69
CA ARG A 98 -10.14 2.07 -11.92
C ARG A 98 -10.11 3.55 -12.29
N ARG A 99 -11.28 4.18 -12.40
CA ARG A 99 -11.40 5.62 -12.75
C ARG A 99 -10.63 6.53 -11.78
N GLY A 100 -10.70 6.26 -10.48
CA GLY A 100 -10.00 7.05 -9.47
C GLY A 100 -8.48 6.86 -9.52
N ILE A 101 -8.04 5.64 -9.79
CA ILE A 101 -6.61 5.32 -9.95
C ILE A 101 -6.04 6.05 -11.16
N LEU A 102 -6.67 5.93 -12.33
CA LEU A 102 -6.20 6.60 -13.54
C LEU A 102 -6.17 8.12 -13.39
N ARG A 103 -7.23 8.71 -12.81
CA ARG A 103 -7.25 10.14 -12.51
C ARG A 103 -6.16 10.57 -11.53
N SER A 104 -5.82 9.73 -10.54
CA SER A 104 -4.74 10.05 -9.60
C SER A 104 -3.37 10.10 -10.28
N ILE A 105 -3.15 9.24 -11.28
CA ILE A 105 -1.92 9.21 -12.08
C ILE A 105 -1.88 10.43 -13.01
N GLU A 106 -2.98 10.70 -13.72
CA GLU A 106 -3.14 11.86 -14.60
C GLU A 106 -2.86 13.19 -13.89
N LEU A 107 -3.40 13.36 -12.67
CA LEU A 107 -3.26 14.58 -11.90
C LEU A 107 -2.00 14.61 -11.02
N GLY A 108 -1.22 13.53 -10.95
CA GLY A 108 -0.06 13.40 -10.05
C GLY A 108 -0.40 13.56 -8.57
N VAL A 109 -1.64 13.25 -8.16
CA VAL A 109 -2.11 13.50 -6.80
C VAL A 109 -1.55 12.43 -5.85
N SER A 110 -0.80 12.86 -4.84
CA SER A 110 -0.32 11.98 -3.79
C SER A 110 -1.28 11.91 -2.60
N ASN A 111 -1.23 10.80 -1.86
CA ASN A 111 -1.97 10.65 -0.60
C ASN A 111 -1.39 11.48 0.55
N ALA A 112 -0.26 12.18 0.35
CA ALA A 112 0.45 12.87 1.43
C ALA A 112 -0.44 13.88 2.18
N ARG A 113 -1.27 14.65 1.45
CA ARG A 113 -2.20 15.61 2.05
C ARG A 113 -3.26 14.93 2.91
N VAL A 114 -3.83 13.83 2.42
CA VAL A 114 -4.85 13.05 3.15
C VAL A 114 -4.24 12.42 4.39
N GLU A 115 -3.04 11.85 4.29
CA GLU A 115 -2.32 11.28 5.43
C GLU A 115 -1.94 12.33 6.47
N ALA A 116 -1.52 13.53 6.05
CA ALA A 116 -1.24 14.63 6.97
C ALA A 116 -2.49 15.02 7.77
N VAL A 117 -3.65 15.13 7.10
CA VAL A 117 -4.94 15.39 7.77
C VAL A 117 -5.31 14.24 8.71
N ASN A 118 -5.21 12.98 8.26
CA ASN A 118 -5.48 11.82 9.10
C ASN A 118 -4.61 11.78 10.35
N ASN A 119 -3.33 12.14 10.23
CA ASN A 119 -2.42 12.21 11.37
C ASN A 119 -2.81 13.33 12.34
N LYS A 120 -3.20 14.52 11.84
CA LYS A 120 -3.74 15.60 12.68
C LYS A 120 -4.97 15.14 13.46
N ILE A 121 -5.90 14.44 12.79
CA ILE A 121 -7.11 13.88 13.43
C ILE A 121 -6.74 12.87 14.52
N LYS A 122 -5.85 11.92 14.22
CA LYS A 122 -5.38 10.91 15.20
C LYS A 122 -4.69 11.54 16.41
N VAL A 123 -3.97 12.65 16.22
CA VAL A 123 -3.39 13.42 17.34
C VAL A 123 -4.49 14.09 18.15
N ALA A 124 -5.47 14.74 17.51
CA ALA A 124 -6.59 15.37 18.21
C ALA A 124 -7.40 14.36 19.05
N ILE A 125 -7.66 13.17 18.50
CA ILE A 125 -8.35 12.09 19.22
C ILE A 125 -7.56 11.66 20.47
N ARG A 126 -6.24 11.47 20.32
CA ARG A 126 -5.36 11.08 21.45
C ARG A 126 -5.28 12.14 22.53
N GLN A 127 -5.28 13.43 22.16
CA GLN A 127 -5.25 14.55 23.11
C GLN A 127 -6.56 14.73 23.87
N GLY A 128 -7.69 14.29 23.29
CA GLY A 128 -9.00 14.44 23.93
C GLY A 128 -9.29 13.43 25.05
N TYR A 129 -8.51 12.34 25.18
CA TYR A 129 -8.73 11.26 26.16
C TYR A 129 -10.16 10.64 26.16
N GLY A 130 -10.91 10.85 25.07
CA GLY A 130 -12.30 10.42 24.93
C GLY A 130 -13.24 11.60 24.72
N PHE A 131 -14.16 11.47 23.78
CA PHE A 131 -15.19 12.47 23.52
C PHE A 131 -16.54 11.89 23.91
N ARG A 132 -17.28 12.59 24.79
CA ARG A 132 -18.63 12.19 25.19
C ARG A 132 -19.64 12.34 24.04
N ASN A 133 -19.42 13.30 23.13
CA ASN A 133 -20.22 13.53 21.92
C ASN A 133 -19.29 13.56 20.69
N ILE A 134 -19.71 12.90 19.61
CA ILE A 134 -19.05 12.92 18.30
C ILE A 134 -19.02 14.33 17.72
N ASP A 135 -20.03 15.16 17.95
CA ASP A 135 -20.07 16.54 17.43
C ASP A 135 -18.90 17.38 17.94
N ASN A 136 -18.50 17.18 19.21
CA ASN A 136 -17.34 17.86 19.79
C ASN A 136 -16.03 17.42 19.12
N LEU A 137 -15.92 16.13 18.75
CA LEU A 137 -14.78 15.62 17.99
C LEU A 137 -14.76 16.24 16.58
N ILE A 138 -15.90 16.29 15.89
CA ILE A 138 -16.01 16.90 14.56
C ILE A 138 -15.63 18.38 14.60
N ALA A 139 -16.17 19.14 15.56
CA ALA A 139 -15.85 20.56 15.73
C ALA A 139 -14.35 20.80 15.97
N LEU A 140 -13.72 19.98 16.83
CA LEU A 140 -12.29 20.07 17.07
C LEU A 140 -11.45 19.71 15.83
N VAL A 141 -11.87 18.68 15.08
CA VAL A 141 -11.23 18.29 13.82
C VAL A 141 -11.33 19.43 12.80
N MET A 142 -12.51 20.03 12.64
CA MET A 142 -12.73 21.17 11.75
C MET A 142 -11.83 22.34 12.15
N LEU A 143 -11.78 22.69 13.43
CA LEU A 143 -10.91 23.76 13.93
C LEU A 143 -9.41 23.48 13.66
N ARG A 144 -8.95 22.24 13.86
CA ARG A 144 -7.52 21.87 13.77
C ARG A 144 -7.04 21.59 12.34
N CYS A 145 -7.95 21.20 11.45
CA CYS A 145 -7.62 20.83 10.07
C CYS A 145 -7.95 21.92 9.05
N SER A 146 -8.59 23.02 9.47
CA SER A 146 -8.84 24.21 8.65
C SER A 146 -7.96 25.38 9.08
N ASP A 147 -8.05 26.50 8.35
CA ASP A 147 -7.46 27.79 8.73
C ASP A 147 -8.51 28.69 9.42
N LEU A 148 -9.48 28.08 10.12
CA LEU A 148 -10.47 28.84 10.88
C LEU A 148 -9.80 29.55 12.06
N LYS A 149 -9.98 30.87 12.12
CA LYS A 149 -9.51 31.73 13.22
C LYS A 149 -10.73 32.23 14.00
N PRO A 150 -11.32 31.40 14.88
CA PRO A 150 -12.45 31.84 15.67
C PRO A 150 -12.01 32.98 16.60
N ALA A 151 -12.87 33.99 16.74
CA ALA A 151 -12.68 35.02 17.76
C ALA A 151 -12.73 34.34 19.14
N LEU A 152 -11.63 34.46 19.89
CA LEU A 152 -11.55 33.89 21.23
C LEU A 152 -12.18 34.87 22.22
N PRO A 153 -13.11 34.43 23.09
CA PRO A 153 -13.70 35.31 24.08
C PRO A 153 -12.61 35.92 24.98
N GLY A 154 -12.63 37.24 25.13
CA GLY A 154 -11.68 37.99 25.97
C GLY A 154 -10.36 38.39 25.31
N ARG A 155 -10.20 38.20 24.00
CA ARG A 155 -9.12 38.82 23.22
C ARG A 155 -9.74 39.63 22.08
N GLU A 156 -9.77 40.95 22.21
CA GLU A 156 -10.14 41.84 21.10
C GLU A 156 -9.12 41.70 19.96
N ALA A 157 -9.59 41.92 18.72
CA ALA A 157 -8.91 41.58 17.47
C ALA A 157 -7.62 42.36 17.22
#